data_AF-A0A2V7U5Z8-F1
#
_entry.id   AF-A0A2V7U5Z8-F1
#
_cell.length_a   1.000
_cell.length_b   1.000
_cell.length_c   1.000
_cell.angle_alpha   90.00
_cell.angle_beta   90.00
_cell.angle_gamma   90.00
#
_symmetry.space_group_name_H-M   'P 1'
#
loop_
_entity.id
_entity.type
_entity.pdbx_description
1 polymer ?
#
loop_
_entity_poly.entity_id
_entity_poly.type
_entity_poly.pdbx_seq_one_letter_code
_entity_poly.pdbx_strand_id
1 'polypeptide(L)'
;MRDFFDEFEYRSANAMLRYYPQGCALDRFFLGVRVGVHHVSNSDVSPSGNDSATFGGLGFDLGYTWLLGAQERVGVSIAAGATRLFGSSSTARP
;
A
#
# COMPACT_ATOMS: atom_id res chain seq x y z
N MET A 1 -15.26 11.65 -29.98
CA MET A 1 -15.42 10.70 -28.86
C MET A 1 -14.48 11.19 -27.78
N ARG A 2 -15.00 11.89 -26.76
CA ARG A 2 -14.23 12.38 -25.61
C ARG A 2 -14.54 11.39 -24.49
N ASP A 3 -13.53 10.69 -24.01
CA ASP A 3 -13.73 9.67 -23.00
C ASP A 3 -14.01 10.32 -21.65
N PHE A 4 -15.23 10.13 -21.14
CA PHE A 4 -15.66 10.45 -19.78
C PHE A 4 -15.10 9.39 -18.83
N PHE A 5 -13.79 9.36 -18.64
CA PHE A 5 -13.22 8.60 -17.53
C PHE A 5 -13.22 9.51 -16.31
N ASP A 6 -14.06 9.18 -15.32
CA ASP A 6 -13.88 9.70 -13.96
C ASP A 6 -12.41 9.48 -13.58
N GLU A 7 -11.67 10.57 -13.33
CA GLU A 7 -10.26 10.47 -12.99
C GLU A 7 -10.14 10.12 -11.50
N PHE A 8 -10.12 8.80 -11.23
CA PHE A 8 -9.88 8.24 -9.91
C PHE A 8 -8.38 8.09 -9.67
N GLU A 9 -7.83 8.88 -8.74
CA GLU A 9 -6.42 8.79 -8.35
C GLU A 9 -6.30 8.13 -6.97
N TYR A 10 -5.45 7.11 -6.90
CA TYR A 10 -5.05 6.46 -5.65
C TYR A 10 -3.54 6.48 -5.50
N ARG A 11 -3.07 7.03 -4.38
CA ARG A 11 -1.66 7.05 -4.00
C ARG A 11 -1.48 6.60 -2.56
N SER A 12 -0.37 5.94 -2.27
CA SER A 12 -0.06 5.53 -0.90
C SER A 12 1.44 5.58 -0.61
N ALA A 13 1.77 5.91 0.63
CA ALA A 13 3.13 5.83 1.17
C ALA A 13 3.12 4.83 2.31
N ASN A 14 3.99 3.82 2.26
CA ASN A 14 4.00 2.70 3.20
C ASN A 14 5.40 2.47 3.77
N ALA A 15 5.47 2.20 5.06
CA ALA A 15 6.62 1.59 5.72
C ALA A 15 6.30 0.15 6.08
N MET A 16 7.28 -0.74 5.97
CA MET A 16 7.10 -2.16 6.22
C MET A 16 8.26 -2.72 7.05
N LEU A 17 7.92 -3.53 8.04
CA LEU A 17 8.86 -4.29 8.85
C LEU A 17 8.64 -5.77 8.56
N ARG A 18 9.73 -6.54 8.36
CA ARG A 18 9.66 -7.98 8.10
C ARG A 18 10.48 -8.74 9.12
N TYR A 19 9.86 -9.73 9.73
CA TYR A 19 10.48 -10.71 10.61
C TYR A 19 10.68 -12.03 9.86
N TYR A 20 11.87 -12.60 9.97
CA TYR A 20 12.28 -13.84 9.31
C TYR A 20 12.48 -14.93 10.37
N PRO A 21 11.51 -15.82 10.61
CA PRO A 21 11.53 -16.79 11.72
C PRO A 21 12.75 -17.72 11.72
N GLN A 22 13.29 -18.00 10.54
CA GLN A 22 14.48 -18.83 10.31
C GLN A 22 15.81 -18.13 10.62
N GLY A 23 15.80 -16.83 10.97
CA GLY A 23 17.00 -16.06 11.32
C GLY A 23 17.87 -15.63 10.14
N CYS A 24 17.54 -16.03 8.91
CA CYS A 24 18.20 -15.55 7.69
C CYS A 24 17.35 -14.44 7.04
N ALA A 25 17.91 -13.24 6.96
CA ALA A 25 17.23 -12.11 6.33
C ALA A 25 17.06 -12.34 4.82
N LEU A 26 15.91 -11.92 4.29
CA LEU A 26 15.57 -11.99 2.85
C LEU A 26 15.46 -13.41 2.25
N ASP A 27 15.50 -14.46 3.07
CA ASP A 27 15.34 -15.84 2.58
C ASP A 27 13.98 -16.41 3.01
N ARG A 28 13.29 -17.16 2.12
CA ARG A 28 12.06 -17.93 2.39
C ARG A 28 10.94 -17.12 3.08
N PHE A 29 10.33 -17.69 4.12
CA PHE A 29 9.15 -17.17 4.78
C PHE A 29 9.45 -15.90 5.59
N PHE A 30 8.51 -14.96 5.57
CA PHE A 30 8.55 -13.81 6.45
C PHE A 30 7.16 -13.43 6.95
N LEU A 31 7.14 -12.83 8.13
CA LEU A 31 5.98 -12.17 8.74
C LEU A 31 6.21 -10.67 8.67
N GLY A 32 5.34 -9.96 7.96
CA GLY A 32 5.40 -8.53 7.75
C GLY A 32 4.38 -7.77 8.58
N VAL A 33 4.74 -6.58 9.02
CA VAL A 33 3.81 -5.53 9.46
C VAL A 33 3.98 -4.34 8.53
N ARG A 34 2.87 -3.73 8.13
CA ARG A 34 2.83 -2.57 7.25
C ARG A 34 2.06 -1.44 7.90
N VAL A 35 2.62 -0.25 7.85
CA VAL A 35 1.91 0.99 8.21
C VAL A 35 2.00 1.94 7.04
N GLY A 36 0.94 2.71 6.79
CA GLY A 36 0.93 3.59 5.63
C GLY A 36 -0.08 4.71 5.71
N VAL A 37 0.02 5.61 4.75
CA VAL A 37 -0.95 6.66 4.48
C VAL A 37 -1.47 6.46 3.07
N HIS A 38 -2.79 6.45 2.93
CA HIS A 38 -3.51 6.18 1.69
C HIS A 38 -4.34 7.41 1.33
N HIS A 39 -4.25 7.87 0.09
CA HIS A 39 -4.97 9.03 -0.40
C HIS A 39 -5.78 8.65 -1.63
N VAL A 40 -7.04 9.08 -1.62
CA VAL A 40 -8.03 8.84 -2.67
C VAL A 40 -8.60 10.19 -3.09
N SER A 41 -8.62 10.47 -4.40
CA SER A 41 -9.28 11.64 -4.96
C SER A 41 -10.15 11.26 -6.16
N ASN A 42 -11.30 11.92 -6.27
CA ASN A 42 -12.22 11.81 -7.41
C ASN A 42 -12.60 13.21 -7.89
N SER A 43 -12.39 13.49 -9.17
CA SER A 43 -12.58 14.80 -9.79
C SER A 43 -13.97 15.06 -10.39
N ASP A 44 -14.90 14.11 -10.37
CA ASP A 44 -16.11 14.21 -11.21
C ASP A 44 -17.47 14.12 -10.47
N VAL A 45 -17.51 14.12 -9.13
CA VAL A 45 -18.78 13.92 -8.38
C VAL A 45 -19.47 15.21 -7.94
N SER A 46 -18.89 16.40 -8.12
CA SER A 46 -19.62 17.65 -7.85
C SER A 46 -19.07 18.89 -8.57
N PRO A 47 -19.95 19.77 -9.10
CA PRO A 47 -19.55 21.05 -9.69
C PRO A 47 -19.02 22.08 -8.66
N SER A 48 -18.67 21.65 -7.44
CA SER A 48 -18.31 22.56 -6.32
C SER A 48 -17.23 22.06 -5.36
N GLY A 49 -16.47 21.01 -5.68
CA GLY A 49 -15.31 20.67 -4.85
C GLY A 49 -14.66 19.32 -5.16
N ASN A 50 -13.33 19.31 -5.20
CA ASN A 50 -12.53 18.09 -5.22
C ASN A 50 -12.69 17.36 -3.88
N ASP A 51 -13.44 16.26 -3.85
CA ASP A 51 -13.49 15.39 -2.69
C ASP A 51 -12.23 14.52 -2.65
N SER A 52 -11.40 14.75 -1.63
CA SER A 52 -10.22 13.94 -1.35
C SER A 52 -10.26 13.43 0.09
N ALA A 53 -9.82 12.19 0.28
CA ALA A 53 -9.79 11.54 1.58
C ALA A 53 -8.40 10.94 1.83
N THR A 54 -7.92 11.10 3.06
CA THR A 54 -6.66 10.54 3.52
C THR A 54 -6.91 9.60 4.69
N PHE A 55 -6.34 8.40 4.62
CA PHE A 55 -6.48 7.35 5.62
C PHE A 55 -5.11 6.90 6.10
N GLY A 56 -4.99 6.65 7.40
CA GLY A 56 -3.90 5.83 7.93
C GLY A 56 -4.22 4.35 7.71
N GLY A 57 -3.19 3.54 7.52
CA GLY A 57 -3.30 2.08 7.34
C GLY A 57 -2.39 1.33 8.30
N LEU A 58 -2.90 0.24 8.88
CA LEU A 58 -2.10 -0.75 9.60
C LEU A 58 -2.47 -2.14 9.08
N GLY A 59 -1.47 -2.92 8.71
CA GLY A 59 -1.65 -4.23 8.12
C GLY A 59 -0.55 -5.21 8.49
N PHE A 60 -0.79 -6.46 8.12
CA PHE A 60 0.16 -7.55 8.25
C PHE A 60 0.24 -8.32 6.94
N ASP A 61 1.40 -8.93 6.69
CA ASP A 61 1.69 -9.70 5.49
C ASP A 61 2.33 -11.04 5.88
N LEU A 62 1.99 -12.12 5.18
CA LEU A 62 2.74 -13.37 5.19
C LEU A 62 3.27 -13.56 3.77
N GLY A 63 4.56 -13.82 3.64
CA GLY A 63 5.17 -13.96 2.34
C GLY A 63 6.30 -14.97 2.28
N TYR A 64 6.75 -15.22 1.05
CA TYR A 64 7.87 -16.08 0.72
C TYR A 64 8.80 -15.35 -0.24
N THR A 65 10.11 -15.46 -0.04
CA THR A 65 11.16 -14.86 -0.85
C THR A 65 12.06 -15.94 -1.43
N TRP A 66 12.35 -15.84 -2.73
CA TRP A 66 13.39 -16.59 -3.41
C TRP A 66 14.59 -15.69 -3.64
N LEU A 67 15.77 -16.12 -3.19
CA LEU A 67 17.03 -15.50 -3.56
C LEU A 67 17.53 -16.10 -4.87
N LEU A 68 17.94 -15.25 -5.80
CA LEU A 68 18.35 -15.61 -7.15
C LEU A 68 19.81 -15.25 -7.40
N GLY A 69 20.42 -16.00 -8.32
CA GLY A 69 21.81 -15.83 -8.75
C GLY A 69 22.80 -16.57 -7.86
N ALA A 70 24.01 -16.77 -8.38
CA ALA A 70 25.07 -17.52 -7.70
C ALA A 70 25.52 -16.91 -6.35
N GLN A 71 25.26 -15.62 -6.14
CA GLN A 71 25.57 -14.90 -4.91
C GLN A 71 24.32 -14.48 -4.12
N GLU A 72 23.12 -14.91 -4.53
CA GLU A 72 21.88 -14.68 -3.78
C GLU A 72 21.56 -13.20 -3.47
N ARG A 73 22.00 -12.27 -4.33
CA ARG A 73 21.86 -10.82 -4.12
C ARG A 73 20.55 -10.23 -4.63
N VAL A 74 19.76 -11.01 -5.37
CA VAL A 74 18.50 -10.57 -5.96
C VAL A 74 17.38 -11.37 -5.32
N GLY A 75 16.52 -10.70 -4.54
CA GLY A 75 15.36 -11.31 -3.90
C GLY A 75 14.07 -11.03 -4.67
N VAL A 76 13.31 -12.07 -4.97
CA VAL A 76 11.94 -11.96 -5.48
C VAL A 76 10.99 -12.48 -4.42
N SER A 77 10.03 -11.65 -4.01
CA SER A 77 9.08 -12.00 -2.94
C SER A 77 7.65 -11.96 -3.42
N ILE A 78 6.85 -12.90 -2.93
CA ILE A 78 5.38 -12.82 -2.97
C ILE A 78 4.85 -12.75 -1.54
N ALA A 79 3.78 -12.00 -1.34
CA ALA A 79 3.13 -11.89 -0.04
C ALA A 79 1.63 -11.66 -0.18
N ALA A 80 0.88 -12.18 0.80
CA ALA A 80 -0.54 -11.92 0.96
C ALA A 80 -0.77 -11.38 2.37
N GLY A 81 -1.70 -10.45 2.50
CA GLY A 81 -1.92 -9.73 3.74
C GLY A 81 -3.21 -8.93 3.73
N ALA A 82 -3.49 -8.31 4.86
CA ALA A 82 -4.64 -7.43 5.03
C ALA A 82 -4.18 -6.12 5.65
N THR A 83 -4.73 -5.00 5.17
CA THR A 83 -4.52 -3.67 5.74
C THR A 83 -5.85 -3.10 6.17
N ARG A 84 -5.95 -2.72 7.44
CA ARG A 84 -7.10 -1.97 7.95
C ARG A 84 -6.82 -0.48 7.81
N LEU A 85 -7.78 0.24 7.24
CA LEU A 85 -7.73 1.69 7.09
C LEU A 85 -8.48 2.36 8.24
N PHE A 86 -7.93 3.48 8.73
CA PHE A 86 -8.46 4.28 9.82
C PHE A 86 -8.35 5.77 9.46
N GLY A 87 -9.35 6.56 9.82
CA GLY A 87 -9.41 7.99 9.52
C GLY A 87 -10.65 8.37 8.71
N SER A 88 -11.01 9.65 8.73
CA SER A 88 -12.15 10.24 8.03
C SER A 88 -11.78 11.62 7.49
N SER A 89 -12.40 11.98 6.37
CA SER A 89 -12.22 13.15 5.50
C SER A 89 -11.58 14.41 6.11
N SER A 90 -10.55 14.93 5.43
CA SER A 90 -10.21 16.36 5.48
C SER A 90 -11.06 17.08 4.44
N THR A 91 -12.25 17.51 4.84
CA THR A 91 -13.02 18.48 4.06
C THR A 91 -12.16 19.72 3.87
N ALA A 92 -11.65 19.97 2.66
CA ALA A 92 -11.17 21.28 2.28
C ALA A 92 -12.39 22.20 2.23
N ARG A 93 -12.69 22.83 3.36
CA ARG A 93 -13.75 23.84 3.44
C ARG A 93 -13.19 25.17 2.92
N PRO A 94 -13.87 25.86 1.99
CA PRO A 94 -13.59 27.26 1.71
C PRO A 94 -13.96 28.14 2.92
#